data_AF-A0A6N2LVS6-F1
#
_entry.id   AF-A0A6N2LVS6-F1
#
_cell.length_a   1.000
_cell.length_b   1.000
_cell.length_c   1.000
_cell.angle_alpha   90.00
_cell.angle_beta   90.00
_cell.angle_gamma   90.00
#
_symmetry.space_group_name_H-M   'P 1'
#
loop_
_entity.id
_entity.type
_entity.pdbx_description
1 polymer ?
#
loop_
_entity_poly.entity_id
_entity_poly.type
_entity_poly.pdbx_seq_one_letter_code
_entity_poly.pdbx_strand_id
1 'polypeptide(L)'
;MLCRYKKLQVSDIFAESSFRVFADGLNGGGIIKVRCVPSGAKTFSNSALKKGDIYNEAIKSGAKGLPFLKVLDDGEVEGISALVSSLDSTNKEQLLSRCCAGPGDLITSQNARST
;
A
#
# COMPACT_ATOMS: atom_id res chain seq x y z
N MET A 1 -11.42 -8.54 14.53
CA MET A 1 -12.06 -7.60 13.59
C MET A 1 -11.43 -6.18 13.56
N LEU A 2 -10.77 -5.69 14.63
CA LEU A 2 -10.23 -4.32 14.70
C LEU A 2 -8.94 -4.03 13.89
N CYS A 3 -8.20 -5.04 13.43
CA CYS A 3 -6.90 -4.83 12.79
C CYS A 3 -7.00 -4.01 11.48
N ARG A 4 -8.10 -4.17 10.73
CA ARG A 4 -8.26 -3.62 9.39
C ARG A 4 -8.52 -2.11 9.32
N TYR A 5 -8.82 -1.43 10.44
CA TYR A 5 -9.12 0.01 10.43
C TYR A 5 -7.99 0.89 11.00
N LYS A 6 -6.88 0.27 11.45
CA LYS A 6 -5.72 0.98 11.98
C LYS A 6 -4.68 1.21 10.88
N LYS A 7 -3.97 2.35 10.96
CA LYS A 7 -2.74 2.52 10.17
C LYS A 7 -1.62 1.70 10.81
N LEU A 8 -0.95 0.88 10.02
CA LEU A 8 0.13 0.00 10.48
C LEU A 8 1.44 0.49 9.89
N GLN A 9 2.49 0.57 10.70
CA GLN A 9 3.83 0.82 10.19
C GLN A 9 4.43 -0.49 9.68
N VAL A 10 5.02 -0.44 8.48
CA VAL A 10 5.56 -1.61 7.78
C VAL A 10 6.91 -1.29 7.13
N SER A 11 7.63 -0.34 7.72
CA SER A 11 8.89 0.18 7.15
C SER A 11 9.97 -0.89 7.01
N ASP A 12 9.97 -1.86 7.92
CA ASP A 12 10.88 -3.00 7.93
C ASP A 12 10.67 -3.97 6.75
N ILE A 13 9.43 -4.14 6.29
CA ILE A 13 9.12 -4.96 5.09
C ILE A 13 9.72 -4.33 3.83
N PHE A 14 9.84 -3.01 3.80
CA PHE A 14 10.28 -2.24 2.64
C PHE A 14 11.69 -1.67 2.79
N ALA A 15 12.45 -2.10 3.81
CA ALA A 15 13.78 -1.54 4.12
C ALA A 15 14.72 -1.57 2.90
N GLU A 16 14.70 -2.67 2.15
CA GLU A 16 15.51 -2.90 0.95
C GLU A 16 14.67 -2.85 -0.34
N SER A 17 13.52 -2.13 -0.32
CA SER A 17 12.60 -2.14 -1.47
C SER A 17 13.19 -1.40 -2.67
N SER A 18 13.12 -2.03 -3.85
CA SER A 18 13.46 -1.39 -5.13
C SER A 18 12.42 -0.36 -5.59
N PHE A 19 11.29 -0.25 -4.91
CA PHE A 19 10.28 0.76 -5.22
C PHE A 19 10.73 2.13 -4.73
N ARG A 20 11.24 2.95 -5.66
CA ARG A 20 11.92 4.23 -5.37
C ARG A 20 11.13 5.19 -4.47
N VAL A 21 9.80 5.23 -4.58
CA VAL A 21 8.97 6.08 -3.70
C VAL A 21 9.12 5.70 -2.22
N PHE A 22 9.23 4.40 -1.92
CA PHE A 22 9.44 3.90 -0.57
C PHE A 22 10.91 4.03 -0.16
N ALA A 23 11.84 3.63 -1.02
CA ALA A 23 13.28 3.75 -0.76
C ALA A 23 13.68 5.19 -0.43
N ASP A 24 13.26 6.17 -1.25
CA ASP A 24 13.54 7.59 -1.01
C ASP A 24 12.89 8.10 0.29
N GLY A 25 11.68 7.60 0.61
CA GLY A 25 10.97 7.92 1.84
C GLY A 25 11.69 7.44 3.09
N LEU A 26 12.19 6.20 3.07
CA LEU A 26 12.94 5.60 4.18
C LEU A 26 14.34 6.21 4.32
N ASN A 27 15.06 6.42 3.22
CA ASN A 27 16.37 7.07 3.21
C ASN A 27 16.32 8.51 3.74
N GLY A 28 15.18 9.19 3.55
CA GLY A 28 14.91 10.50 4.14
C GLY A 28 14.55 10.48 5.64
N GLY A 29 14.68 9.33 6.32
CA GLY A 29 14.29 9.15 7.72
C GLY A 29 12.78 9.10 7.95
N GLY A 30 12.00 8.90 6.88
CA GLY A 30 10.55 8.71 6.95
C GLY A 30 10.17 7.28 7.33
N ILE A 31 8.86 7.06 7.44
CA ILE A 31 8.28 5.76 7.74
C ILE A 31 7.16 5.44 6.77
N ILE A 32 7.01 4.17 6.41
CA ILE A 32 5.91 3.69 5.58
C ILE A 32 4.80 3.18 6.47
N LYS A 33 3.61 3.76 6.30
CA LYS A 33 2.37 3.31 6.93
C LYS A 33 1.40 2.81 5.88
N VAL A 34 0.70 1.72 6.19
CA VAL A 34 -0.34 1.15 5.33
C VAL A 34 -1.69 1.15 6.04
N ARG A 35 -2.75 1.13 5.24
CA ARG A 35 -4.12 0.92 5.69
C ARG A 35 -4.77 -0.13 4.80
N CYS A 36 -5.34 -1.15 5.43
CA CYS A 36 -6.24 -2.08 4.77
C CYS A 36 -7.62 -1.42 4.65
N VAL A 37 -8.25 -1.55 3.49
CA VAL A 37 -9.62 -1.10 3.22
C VAL A 37 -10.42 -2.35 2.86
N PRO A 38 -11.26 -2.85 3.79
CA PRO A 38 -12.06 -4.04 3.55
C PRO A 38 -12.90 -3.92 2.27
N SER A 39 -12.89 -4.95 1.43
CA SER A 39 -13.60 -4.98 0.13
C SER A 39 -13.20 -3.86 -0.86
N GLY A 40 -12.14 -3.09 -0.58
CA GLY A 40 -11.77 -1.94 -1.39
C GLY A 40 -11.36 -2.28 -2.82
N ALA A 41 -10.87 -3.50 -3.08
CA ALA A 41 -10.52 -3.90 -4.45
C ALA A 41 -11.76 -4.05 -5.35
N LYS A 42 -12.89 -4.43 -4.76
CA LYS A 42 -14.21 -4.55 -5.41
C LYS A 42 -14.89 -3.19 -5.56
N THR A 43 -14.70 -2.30 -4.59
CA THR A 43 -15.32 -0.97 -4.57
C THR A 43 -14.62 0.02 -5.50
N PHE A 44 -13.29 0.02 -5.56
CA PHE A 44 -12.52 1.05 -6.28
C PHE A 44 -11.92 0.49 -7.57
N SER A 45 -12.25 1.12 -8.70
CA SER A 45 -11.68 0.75 -10.00
C SER A 45 -10.20 1.14 -10.11
N ASN A 46 -9.45 0.45 -10.96
CA ASN A 46 -8.05 0.79 -11.22
C ASN A 46 -7.91 2.20 -11.82
N SER A 47 -8.89 2.65 -12.61
CA SER A 47 -8.93 4.02 -13.14
C SER A 47 -9.05 5.05 -12.00
N ALA A 48 -9.94 4.81 -11.03
CA ALA A 48 -10.11 5.70 -9.88
C ALA A 48 -8.83 5.81 -9.03
N LEU A 49 -8.12 4.70 -8.83
CA LEU A 49 -6.91 4.63 -8.01
C LEU A 49 -5.63 5.15 -8.71
N LYS A 50 -5.57 5.09 -10.04
CA LYS A 50 -4.37 5.50 -10.80
C LYS A 50 -4.42 6.95 -11.28
N LYS A 51 -5.57 7.43 -11.74
CA LYS A 51 -5.73 8.76 -12.37
C LYS A 51 -7.09 9.43 -12.13
N GLY A 52 -7.99 8.78 -11.41
CA GLY A 52 -9.33 9.29 -11.14
C GLY A 52 -9.43 9.99 -9.79
N ASP A 53 -10.65 10.09 -9.29
CA ASP A 53 -10.97 10.95 -8.15
C ASP A 53 -10.21 10.60 -6.88
N ILE A 54 -10.06 9.31 -6.56
CA ILE A 54 -9.33 8.87 -5.36
C ILE A 54 -7.85 9.25 -5.44
N TYR A 55 -7.23 9.07 -6.61
CA TYR A 55 -5.86 9.53 -6.85
C TYR A 55 -5.76 11.06 -6.68
N ASN A 56 -6.67 11.80 -7.33
CA ASN A 56 -6.67 13.26 -7.32
C ASN A 56 -6.87 13.82 -5.89
N GLU A 57 -7.75 13.23 -5.09
CA GLU A 57 -7.94 13.62 -3.68
C GLU A 57 -6.68 13.37 -2.83
N ALA A 58 -5.97 12.26 -3.07
CA ALA A 58 -4.69 12.02 -2.40
C ALA A 58 -3.66 13.11 -2.76
N ILE A 59 -3.56 13.48 -4.05
CA ILE A 59 -2.65 14.54 -4.51
C ILE A 59 -3.04 15.91 -3.91
N LYS A 60 -4.32 16.27 -3.92
CA LYS A 60 -4.83 17.52 -3.28
C LYS A 60 -4.50 17.57 -1.79
N SER A 61 -4.49 16.43 -1.12
CA SER A 61 -4.11 16.29 0.29
C SER A 61 -2.59 16.37 0.52
N GLY A 62 -1.80 16.66 -0.52
CA GLY A 62 -0.35 16.81 -0.46
C GLY A 62 0.43 15.50 -0.61
N ALA A 63 -0.23 14.38 -0.93
CA ALA A 63 0.49 13.16 -1.27
C ALA A 63 1.17 13.34 -2.63
N LYS A 64 2.37 12.77 -2.78
CA LYS A 64 3.09 12.75 -4.07
C LYS A 64 2.56 11.67 -5.03
N GLY A 65 1.64 10.83 -4.55
CA GLY A 65 1.08 9.70 -5.27
C GLY A 65 0.20 8.87 -4.33
N LEU A 66 -0.39 7.81 -4.89
CA LEU A 66 -1.21 6.87 -4.14
C LEU A 66 -0.75 5.43 -4.46
N PRO A 67 0.31 4.92 -3.82
CA PRO A 67 0.70 3.54 -4.02
C PRO A 67 -0.32 2.62 -3.33
N PHE A 68 -0.82 1.65 -4.10
CA PHE A 68 -1.86 0.73 -3.69
C PHE A 68 -1.59 -0.69 -4.18
N LEU A 69 -2.15 -1.66 -3.45
CA LEU A 69 -2.21 -3.07 -3.81
C LEU A 69 -3.64 -3.57 -3.58
N LYS A 70 -4.18 -4.33 -4.53
CA LYS A 70 -5.41 -5.09 -4.36
C LYS A 70 -5.06 -6.54 -4.15
N VAL A 71 -5.72 -7.18 -3.21
CA VAL A 71 -5.57 -8.61 -2.95
C VAL A 71 -6.56 -9.36 -3.83
N LEU A 72 -6.03 -10.23 -4.69
CA LEU A 72 -6.78 -11.07 -5.61
C LEU A 72 -7.37 -12.29 -4.90
N ASP A 73 -8.25 -13.01 -5.60
CA ASP A 73 -8.98 -14.15 -5.03
C ASP A 73 -8.07 -15.35 -4.71
N ASP A 74 -6.93 -15.47 -5.40
CA ASP A 74 -5.88 -16.47 -5.18
C ASP A 74 -4.84 -16.05 -4.13
N GLY A 75 -4.99 -14.87 -3.52
CA GLY A 75 -4.04 -14.31 -2.56
C GLY A 75 -2.86 -13.57 -3.18
N GLU A 76 -2.78 -13.49 -4.52
CA GLU A 76 -1.83 -12.62 -5.20
C GLU A 76 -2.21 -11.14 -5.04
N VAL A 77 -1.29 -10.26 -5.44
CA VAL A 77 -1.50 -8.81 -5.38
C VAL A 77 -1.38 -8.17 -6.76
N GLU A 78 -2.32 -7.30 -7.09
CA GLU A 78 -2.23 -6.41 -8.26
C GLU A 78 -2.09 -4.95 -7.81
N GLY A 79 -1.51 -4.08 -8.65
CA GLY A 79 -1.39 -2.68 -8.29
C GLY A 79 -0.45 -1.89 -9.18
N ILE A 80 0.34 -1.02 -8.56
CA ILE A 80 1.42 -0.30 -9.25
C ILE A 80 2.54 -1.31 -9.56
N SER A 81 2.87 -1.51 -10.84
CA SER A 81 3.80 -2.55 -11.29
C SER A 81 5.14 -2.53 -10.55
N ALA A 82 5.75 -1.35 -10.40
CA ALA A 82 7.02 -1.20 -9.68
C ALA A 82 6.95 -1.55 -8.18
N LEU A 83 5.78 -1.39 -7.55
CA LEU A 83 5.55 -1.80 -6.16
C LEU A 83 5.30 -3.30 -6.05
N VAL A 84 4.53 -3.88 -6.97
CA VAL A 84 4.31 -5.33 -7.00
C VAL A 84 5.64 -6.05 -7.23
N SER A 85 6.45 -5.59 -8.18
CA SER A 85 7.77 -6.18 -8.47
C SER A 85 8.81 -5.96 -7.38
N SER A 86 8.58 -5.05 -6.42
CA SER A 86 9.50 -4.84 -5.30
C SER A 86 9.20 -5.72 -4.08
N LEU A 87 8.10 -6.48 -4.12
CA LEU A 87 7.69 -7.44 -3.10
C LEU A 87 8.04 -8.86 -3.55
N ASP A 88 8.98 -9.49 -2.87
CA ASP A 88 9.12 -10.95 -2.93
C ASP A 88 7.99 -11.65 -2.16
N SER A 89 7.90 -12.98 -2.29
CA SER A 89 6.87 -13.79 -1.65
C SER A 89 6.83 -13.64 -0.13
N THR A 90 8.00 -13.56 0.53
CA THR A 90 8.10 -13.42 1.99
C THR A 90 7.56 -12.07 2.43
N ASN A 91 7.99 -10.99 1.79
CA ASN A 91 7.54 -9.64 2.10
C ASN A 91 6.05 -9.44 1.81
N LYS A 92 5.55 -10.05 0.73
CA LYS A 92 4.11 -10.09 0.39
C LYS A 92 3.31 -10.77 1.51
N GLU A 93 3.69 -11.98 1.91
CA GLU A 93 3.01 -12.74 2.97
C GLU A 93 3.02 -11.99 4.31
N GLN A 94 4.18 -11.42 4.69
CA GLN A 94 4.28 -10.61 5.91
C GLN A 94 3.36 -9.38 5.87
N LEU A 95 3.31 -8.69 4.72
CA LEU A 95 2.46 -7.51 4.55
C LEU A 95 0.99 -7.88 4.69
N LEU A 96 0.53 -8.92 4.00
CA LEU A 96 -0.86 -9.38 4.06
C LEU A 96 -1.24 -9.82 5.47
N SER A 97 -0.37 -10.60 6.12
CA SER A 97 -0.58 -11.08 7.49
C SER A 97 -0.70 -9.92 8.49
N ARG A 98 0.23 -8.96 8.47
CA ARG A 98 0.20 -7.79 9.38
C ARG A 98 -1.03 -6.92 9.13
N CYS A 99 -1.43 -6.74 7.88
CA CYS A 99 -2.63 -6.00 7.53
C CYS A 99 -3.92 -6.76 7.84
N CYS A 100 -3.81 -8.05 8.19
CA CYS A 100 -4.91 -9.02 8.19
C CYS A 100 -5.70 -8.94 6.89
N ALA A 101 -5.04 -8.71 5.75
CA ALA A 101 -5.66 -8.52 4.45
C ALA A 101 -5.96 -9.87 3.77
N GLY A 102 -7.04 -9.92 2.99
CA GLY A 102 -7.44 -11.09 2.24
C GLY A 102 -8.12 -10.72 0.92
N PRO A 103 -8.59 -11.71 0.16
CA PRO A 103 -9.24 -11.52 -1.13
C PRO A 103 -10.26 -10.38 -1.17
N GLY A 104 -10.11 -9.50 -2.17
CA GLY A 104 -11.00 -8.36 -2.40
C GLY A 104 -10.66 -7.10 -1.59
N ASP A 105 -9.65 -7.14 -0.72
CA ASP A 105 -9.23 -5.98 0.05
C ASP A 105 -8.25 -5.10 -0.73
N LEU A 106 -8.25 -3.80 -0.39
CA LEU A 106 -7.31 -2.82 -0.91
C LEU A 106 -6.35 -2.39 0.19
N ILE A 107 -5.06 -2.44 -0.07
CA ILE A 107 -4.03 -1.88 0.80
C ILE A 107 -3.57 -0.57 0.18
N THR A 108 -3.72 0.54 0.90
CA THR A 108 -3.15 1.83 0.52
C THR A 108 -1.97 2.16 1.42
N SER A 109 -0.98 2.84 0.87
CA SER A 109 0.26 3.18 1.57
C SER A 109 0.52 4.68 1.54
N GLN A 110 1.20 5.16 2.57
CA GLN A 110 1.63 6.54 2.68
C GLN A 110 3.00 6.61 3.34
N ASN A 111 3.88 7.44 2.77
CA ASN A 111 5.08 7.87 3.47
C ASN A 111 4.67 8.93 4.49
N ALA A 112 5.12 8.78 5.74
CA ALA A 112 4.92 9.74 6.80
C ALA A 112 6.28 10.19 7.36
N ARG A 113 6.33 11.39 7.95
CA ARG A 113 7.46 11.78 8.78
C ARG A 113 7.50 10.90 10.03
N SER A 114 8.71 10.59 10.49
CA SER A 114 8.94 9.79 11.71
C SER A 114 8.64 10.58 13.01
N THR A 115 8.57 11.91 12.91
CA THR A 115 8.27 12.85 14.01
C THR A 115 6.85 12.74 14.55
#